data_AF-A0A223KUJ1-F1
#
_entry.id   AF-A0A223KUJ1-F1
#
_cell.length_a   1.000
_cell.length_b   1.000
_cell.length_c   1.000
_cell.angle_alpha   90.00
_cell.angle_beta   90.00
_cell.angle_gamma   90.00
#
_symmetry.space_group_name_H-M   'P 1'
#
loop_
_entity.id
_entity.type
_entity.pdbx_description
1 polymer ?
#
loop_
_entity_poly.entity_id
_entity_poly.type
_entity_poly.pdbx_seq_one_letter_code
_entity_poly.pdbx_strand_id
1 'polypeptide(L)'
;MRKHIKTKKYKLLFSLYFFFMTILYLGYIFLENYRINLAEKYQVKSTIIPAEIERISFFGSMITSIELIFLFLFLAVSIYCLFMERKDKKILKIFLGLNIFFYFGILVLSIFLSTFRFLPVGNLLQPLIIPIYFYIGLLIYFVWVSKNKRGTV
;
A
#
# COMPACT_ATOMS: atom_id res chain seq x y z
N MET A 1 21.82 -6.45 -26.44
CA MET A 1 21.60 -7.43 -25.33
C MET A 1 21.33 -6.80 -23.95
N ARG A 2 22.15 -5.87 -23.42
CA ARG A 2 21.99 -5.29 -22.06
C ARG A 2 20.63 -4.60 -21.78
N LYS A 3 20.03 -3.91 -22.76
CA LYS A 3 18.72 -3.23 -22.62
C LYS A 3 17.56 -4.20 -22.33
N HIS A 4 17.56 -5.38 -22.95
CA HIS A 4 16.51 -6.39 -22.81
C HIS A 4 16.52 -7.05 -21.42
N ILE A 5 17.71 -7.29 -20.87
CA ILE A 5 17.86 -7.87 -19.52
C ILE A 5 17.36 -6.90 -18.46
N LYS A 6 17.67 -5.60 -18.58
CA LYS A 6 17.16 -4.56 -17.68
C LYS A 6 15.63 -4.49 -17.67
N THR A 7 14.99 -4.45 -18.85
CA THR A 7 13.52 -4.38 -18.95
C THR A 7 12.82 -5.61 -18.35
N LYS A 8 13.34 -6.82 -18.56
CA LYS A 8 12.79 -8.05 -17.97
C LYS A 8 12.88 -8.04 -16.44
N LYS A 9 14.01 -7.57 -15.89
CA LYS A 9 14.22 -7.44 -14.43
C LYS A 9 13.23 -6.46 -13.79
N TYR A 10 13.05 -5.25 -14.34
CA TYR A 10 12.09 -4.29 -13.77
C TYR A 10 10.64 -4.74 -13.92
N LYS A 11 10.29 -5.40 -15.03
CA LYS A 11 8.95 -5.98 -15.19
C LYS A 11 8.67 -7.02 -14.11
N LEU A 12 9.63 -7.91 -13.83
CA LEU A 12 9.50 -8.88 -12.75
C LEU A 12 9.42 -8.21 -11.38
N LEU A 13 10.31 -7.24 -11.09
CA LEU A 13 10.32 -6.51 -9.82
C LEU A 13 8.99 -5.81 -9.56
N PHE A 14 8.47 -5.05 -10.51
CA PHE A 14 7.21 -4.33 -10.37
C PHE A 14 6.00 -5.26 -10.32
N SER A 15 6.04 -6.39 -11.03
CA SER A 15 5.00 -7.42 -10.93
C SER A 15 4.98 -8.06 -9.54
N LEU A 16 6.14 -8.42 -8.99
CA LEU A 16 6.25 -8.97 -7.64
C LEU A 16 5.81 -7.95 -6.59
N TYR A 17 6.29 -6.71 -6.72
CA TYR A 17 5.88 -5.61 -5.87
C TYR A 17 4.35 -5.45 -5.85
N PHE A 18 3.71 -5.33 -7.01
CA PHE A 18 2.27 -5.18 -7.11
C PHE A 18 1.52 -6.39 -6.52
N PHE A 19 2.00 -7.61 -6.80
CA PHE A 19 1.43 -8.83 -6.27
C PHE A 19 1.49 -8.88 -4.73
N PHE A 20 2.65 -8.59 -4.14
CA PHE A 20 2.81 -8.57 -2.68
C PHE A 20 1.98 -7.44 -2.03
N MET A 21 1.97 -6.24 -2.61
CA MET A 21 1.11 -5.15 -2.12
C MET A 21 -0.37 -5.55 -2.14
N THR A 22 -0.82 -6.24 -3.19
CA THR A 22 -2.20 -6.73 -3.30
C THR A 22 -2.51 -7.77 -2.24
N ILE A 23 -1.63 -8.75 -2.03
CA ILE A 23 -1.81 -9.79 -1.00
C ILE A 23 -1.87 -9.17 0.40
N LEU A 24 -0.96 -8.25 0.71
CA LEU A 24 -0.94 -7.56 2.01
C LEU A 24 -2.23 -6.77 2.22
N TYR A 25 -2.72 -6.09 1.18
CA TYR A 25 -3.97 -5.34 1.26
C TYR A 25 -5.19 -6.24 1.47
N LEU A 26 -5.28 -7.36 0.74
CA LEU A 26 -6.37 -8.34 0.94
C LEU A 26 -6.30 -8.99 2.33
N GLY A 27 -5.10 -9.31 2.81
CA GLY A 27 -4.88 -9.82 4.16
C GLY A 27 -5.29 -8.81 5.24
N TYR A 28 -4.98 -7.53 5.04
CA TYR A 28 -5.45 -6.44 5.89
C TYR A 28 -6.98 -6.40 5.96
N ILE A 29 -7.67 -6.38 4.80
CA ILE A 29 -9.14 -6.34 4.75
C ILE A 29 -9.74 -7.53 5.50
N PHE A 30 -9.21 -8.73 5.26
CA PHE A 30 -9.71 -9.95 5.88
C PHE A 30 -9.58 -9.91 7.42
N LEU A 31 -8.41 -9.52 7.93
CA LEU A 31 -8.14 -9.46 9.36
C LEU A 31 -8.91 -8.34 10.05
N GLU A 32 -9.02 -7.17 9.42
CA GLU A 32 -9.77 -6.03 9.97
C GLU A 32 -11.27 -6.34 10.03
N ASN A 33 -11.83 -6.94 8.98
CA ASN A 33 -13.21 -7.40 8.99
C ASN A 33 -13.43 -8.45 10.10
N TYR A 34 -12.53 -9.41 10.24
CA TYR A 34 -12.62 -10.40 11.32
C TYR A 34 -12.56 -9.73 12.71
N ARG A 35 -11.65 -8.78 12.93
CA ARG A 35 -11.50 -8.04 14.19
C ARG A 35 -12.78 -7.27 14.56
N ILE A 36 -13.38 -6.57 13.59
CA ILE A 36 -14.61 -5.79 13.83
C ILE A 36 -15.79 -6.72 14.14
N ASN A 37 -15.99 -7.78 13.38
CA ASN A 37 -17.04 -8.77 13.66
C ASN A 37 -16.90 -9.40 15.06
N LEU A 38 -15.65 -9.65 15.47
CA LEU A 38 -15.36 -10.17 16.80
C LEU A 38 -15.69 -9.13 17.90
N ALA A 39 -15.35 -7.86 17.66
CA ALA A 39 -15.67 -6.76 18.58
C ALA A 39 -17.17 -6.53 18.72
N GLU A 40 -17.93 -6.51 17.62
CA GLU A 40 -19.40 -6.39 17.63
C GLU A 40 -20.04 -7.54 18.43
N LYS A 41 -19.57 -8.77 18.21
CA LYS A 41 -20.06 -9.95 18.95
C LYS A 41 -19.85 -9.83 20.46
N TYR A 42 -18.76 -9.21 20.89
CA TYR A 42 -18.46 -9.04 22.32
C TYR A 42 -19.10 -7.80 22.93
N GLN A 43 -19.39 -6.76 22.15
CA GLN A 43 -20.17 -5.61 22.63
C GLN A 43 -21.60 -5.98 23.04
N VAL A 44 -22.17 -7.03 22.45
CA VAL A 44 -23.49 -7.56 22.84
C VAL A 44 -23.44 -8.33 24.17
N LYS A 45 -22.26 -8.76 24.63
CA LYS A 45 -22.10 -9.39 25.95
C LYS A 45 -21.99 -8.32 27.03
N SER A 46 -22.68 -8.53 28.16
CA SER A 46 -22.62 -7.65 29.33
C SER A 46 -21.23 -7.61 30.00
N THR A 47 -20.41 -8.64 29.78
CA THR A 47 -19.08 -8.77 30.38
C THR A 47 -18.12 -9.40 29.38
N ILE A 48 -17.03 -8.68 29.06
CA ILE A 48 -15.93 -9.18 28.21
C ILE A 48 -14.91 -9.86 29.11
N ILE A 49 -14.54 -11.11 28.80
CA ILE A 49 -13.51 -11.84 29.56
C ILE A 49 -12.09 -11.52 29.06
N PRO A 50 -11.05 -11.63 29.91
CA PRO A 50 -9.67 -11.30 29.52
C PRO A 50 -9.18 -12.01 28.25
N ALA A 51 -9.56 -13.27 28.05
CA ALA A 51 -9.19 -14.04 26.86
C ALA A 51 -9.79 -13.47 25.55
N GLU A 52 -10.92 -12.78 25.61
CA GLU A 52 -11.54 -12.12 24.45
C GLU A 52 -10.80 -10.82 24.10
N ILE A 53 -10.35 -10.07 25.10
CA ILE A 53 -9.52 -8.87 24.94
C ILE A 53 -8.18 -9.25 24.30
N GLU A 54 -7.55 -10.32 24.78
CA GLU A 54 -6.29 -10.82 24.24
C GLU A 54 -6.41 -11.19 22.76
N ARG A 55 -7.52 -11.86 22.37
CA ARG A 55 -7.79 -12.16 20.95
C ARG A 55 -7.94 -10.90 20.11
N ILE A 56 -8.71 -9.91 20.54
CA ILE A 56 -8.87 -8.64 19.79
C ILE A 56 -7.50 -7.95 19.63
N SER A 57 -6.72 -7.90 20.72
CA SER A 57 -5.38 -7.30 20.74
C SER A 57 -4.43 -8.01 19.76
N PHE A 58 -4.46 -9.34 19.72
CA PHE A 58 -3.68 -10.14 18.79
C PHE A 58 -4.00 -9.81 17.32
N PHE A 59 -5.27 -9.71 16.94
CA PHE A 59 -5.63 -9.29 15.58
C PHE A 59 -5.20 -7.85 15.30
N GLY A 60 -5.33 -6.95 16.28
CA GLY A 60 -4.84 -5.57 16.16
C GLY A 60 -3.33 -5.49 15.91
N SER A 61 -2.52 -6.31 16.57
CA SER A 61 -1.07 -6.34 16.36
C SER A 61 -0.69 -6.94 15.00
N MET A 62 -1.41 -7.96 14.53
CA MET A 62 -1.22 -8.51 13.17
C MET A 62 -1.54 -7.47 12.10
N ILE A 63 -2.63 -6.72 12.25
CA ILE A 63 -3.03 -5.66 11.31
C ILE A 63 -1.97 -4.56 11.25
N THR A 64 -1.52 -4.08 12.41
CA THR A 64 -0.41 -3.12 12.50
C THR A 64 0.85 -3.65 11.80
N SER A 65 1.17 -4.93 11.99
CA SER A 65 2.34 -5.56 11.36
C SER A 65 2.21 -5.57 9.83
N ILE A 66 1.01 -5.84 9.30
CA ILE A 66 0.74 -5.79 7.85
C ILE A 66 0.90 -4.37 7.32
N GLU A 67 0.37 -3.36 8.02
CA GLU A 67 0.54 -1.95 7.64
C GLU A 67 2.01 -1.55 7.56
N LEU A 68 2.82 -1.99 8.53
CA LEU A 68 4.27 -1.75 8.55
C LEU A 68 4.99 -2.45 7.39
N ILE A 69 4.66 -3.72 7.10
CA ILE A 69 5.25 -4.45 5.98
C ILE A 69 4.86 -3.80 4.65
N PHE A 70 3.61 -3.36 4.52
CA PHE A 70 3.10 -2.64 3.34
C PHE A 70 3.87 -1.34 3.11
N LEU A 71 4.03 -0.52 4.16
CA LEU A 71 4.82 0.71 4.10
C LEU A 71 6.29 0.41 3.77
N PHE A 72 6.89 -0.58 4.42
CA PHE A 72 8.28 -0.96 4.18
C PHE A 72 8.49 -1.38 2.72
N LEU A 73 7.60 -2.20 2.16
CA LEU A 73 7.67 -2.65 0.78
C LEU A 73 7.57 -1.45 -0.20
N PHE A 74 6.64 -0.53 0.06
CA PHE A 74 6.51 0.71 -0.71
C PHE A 74 7.80 1.56 -0.64
N LEU A 75 8.34 1.78 0.55
CA LEU A 75 9.55 2.58 0.74
C LEU A 75 10.78 1.92 0.13
N ALA A 76 10.96 0.61 0.29
CA ALA A 76 12.10 -0.12 -0.26
C ALA A 76 12.15 0.01 -1.79
N VAL A 77 11.02 -0.19 -2.47
CA VAL A 77 10.95 -0.06 -3.94
C VAL A 77 11.07 1.41 -4.37
N SER A 78 10.51 2.34 -3.60
CA SER A 78 10.66 3.79 -3.86
C SER A 78 12.12 4.24 -3.78
N ILE A 79 12.83 3.86 -2.71
CA ILE A 79 14.26 4.13 -2.51
C ILE A 79 15.06 3.49 -3.64
N TYR A 80 14.79 2.22 -3.98
CA TYR A 80 15.46 1.56 -5.10
C TYR A 80 15.30 2.35 -6.41
N CYS A 81 14.08 2.78 -6.74
CA CYS A 81 13.81 3.58 -7.94
C CYS A 81 14.50 4.95 -7.90
N LEU A 82 14.50 5.61 -6.74
CA LEU A 82 15.09 6.94 -6.56
C LEU A 82 16.61 6.94 -6.57
N PHE A 83 17.28 5.94 -5.98
CA PHE A 83 18.73 5.96 -5.80
C PHE A 83 19.45 5.18 -6.89
N MET A 84 19.02 3.95 -7.18
CA MET A 84 19.72 3.10 -8.14
C MET A 84 19.40 3.48 -9.60
N GLU A 85 18.18 3.94 -9.87
CA GLU A 85 17.72 4.24 -11.23
C GLU A 85 17.37 5.72 -11.45
N ARG A 86 17.93 6.63 -10.63
CA ARG A 86 17.70 8.09 -10.68
C ARG A 86 17.87 8.74 -12.05
N LYS A 87 18.69 8.14 -12.91
CA LYS A 87 18.98 8.62 -14.27
C LYS A 87 17.90 8.20 -15.28
N ASP A 88 17.17 7.12 -15.01
CA ASP A 88 16.15 6.58 -15.91
C ASP A 88 14.74 7.03 -15.49
N LYS A 89 14.36 8.21 -16.00
CA LYS A 89 13.03 8.81 -15.77
C LYS A 89 11.88 7.89 -16.19
N LYS A 90 12.10 6.95 -17.12
CA LYS A 90 11.06 6.04 -17.60
C LYS A 90 10.68 5.05 -16.51
N ILE A 91 11.65 4.53 -15.75
CA ILE A 91 11.41 3.59 -14.65
C ILE A 91 10.61 4.27 -13.54
N LEU A 92 11.02 5.48 -13.15
CA LEU A 92 10.31 6.26 -12.13
C LEU A 92 8.88 6.60 -12.58
N LYS A 93 8.68 6.98 -13.85
CA LYS A 93 7.33 7.23 -14.40
C LYS A 93 6.44 5.98 -14.36
N ILE A 94 6.99 4.80 -14.67
CA ILE A 94 6.26 3.53 -14.61
C ILE A 94 5.89 3.20 -13.15
N PHE A 95 6.83 3.33 -12.22
CA PHE A 95 6.58 3.10 -10.79
C PHE A 95 5.49 4.02 -10.24
N LEU A 96 5.55 5.32 -10.57
CA LEU A 96 4.53 6.29 -10.21
C LEU A 96 3.16 5.92 -10.81
N GLY A 97 3.11 5.62 -12.11
CA GLY A 97 1.87 5.21 -12.77
C GLY A 97 1.25 3.95 -12.16
N LEU A 98 2.08 2.97 -11.79
CA LEU A 98 1.63 1.73 -11.15
C LEU A 98 1.05 1.97 -9.75
N ASN A 99 1.65 2.87 -8.96
CA ASN A 99 1.10 3.26 -7.66
C ASN A 99 -0.20 4.06 -7.78
N ILE A 100 -0.32 4.95 -8.78
CA ILE A 100 -1.60 5.65 -9.06
C ILE A 100 -2.68 4.62 -9.37
N PHE A 101 -2.39 3.68 -10.27
CA PHE A 101 -3.33 2.63 -10.62
C PHE A 101 -3.71 1.79 -9.39
N PHE A 102 -2.74 1.42 -8.56
CA PHE A 102 -2.97 0.64 -7.35
C PHE A 102 -3.83 1.40 -6.32
N TYR A 103 -3.49 2.64 -5.99
CA TYR A 103 -4.25 3.45 -5.04
C TYR A 103 -5.66 3.76 -5.52
N PHE A 104 -5.82 4.06 -6.81
CA PHE A 104 -7.14 4.27 -7.39
C PHE A 104 -7.95 2.96 -7.40
N GLY A 105 -7.32 1.83 -7.71
CA GLY A 105 -7.93 0.51 -7.61
C GLY A 105 -8.41 0.19 -6.19
N ILE A 106 -7.58 0.49 -5.18
CA ILE A 106 -7.99 0.37 -3.77
C ILE A 106 -9.14 1.31 -3.45
N LEU A 107 -9.12 2.58 -3.88
CA LEU A 107 -10.20 3.52 -3.62
C LEU A 107 -11.54 3.03 -4.17
N VAL A 108 -11.55 2.56 -5.43
CA VAL A 108 -12.75 1.98 -6.06
C VAL A 108 -13.20 0.72 -5.33
N LEU A 109 -12.26 -0.17 -4.99
CA LEU A 109 -12.56 -1.39 -4.24
C LEU A 109 -13.11 -1.08 -2.84
N SER A 110 -12.59 -0.06 -2.16
CA SER A 110 -13.06 0.38 -0.85
C SER A 110 -14.50 0.88 -0.88
N ILE A 111 -14.86 1.67 -1.90
CA ILE A 111 -16.24 2.12 -2.11
C ILE A 111 -17.16 0.93 -2.38
N PHE A 112 -16.73 0.01 -3.24
CA PHE A 112 -17.49 -1.19 -3.58
C PHE A 112 -17.73 -2.07 -2.34
N LEU A 113 -16.68 -2.42 -1.59
CA LEU A 113 -16.77 -3.24 -0.39
C LEU A 113 -17.59 -2.57 0.73
N SER A 114 -17.49 -1.25 0.87
CA SER A 114 -18.29 -0.51 1.86
C SER A 114 -19.78 -0.57 1.55
N THR A 115 -20.17 -0.65 0.27
CA THR A 115 -21.57 -0.81 -0.15
C THR A 115 -22.17 -2.13 0.35
N PHE A 116 -21.36 -3.19 0.46
CA PHE A 116 -21.77 -4.49 1.03
C PHE A 116 -21.65 -4.55 2.57
N ARG A 117 -21.48 -3.39 3.24
CA ARG A 117 -21.26 -3.29 4.70
C ARG A 117 -20.10 -4.15 5.21
N PHE A 118 -19.09 -4.39 4.37
CA PHE A 118 -17.94 -5.19 4.78
C PHE A 118 -17.11 -4.45 5.82
N LEU A 119 -16.69 -3.22 5.49
CA LEU A 119 -15.94 -2.32 6.36
C LEU A 119 -16.25 -0.86 5.99
N PRO A 120 -16.13 0.10 6.92
CA PRO A 120 -16.15 1.51 6.60
C PRO A 120 -14.99 1.87 5.65
N VAL A 121 -15.24 2.79 4.70
CA VAL A 121 -14.22 3.25 3.73
C VAL A 121 -12.96 3.76 4.43
N GLY A 122 -13.09 4.43 5.58
CA GLY A 122 -11.96 4.93 6.36
C GLY A 122 -10.96 3.83 6.75
N ASN A 123 -11.46 2.71 7.28
CA ASN A 123 -10.61 1.57 7.66
C ASN A 123 -9.99 0.94 6.41
N LEU A 124 -10.76 0.77 5.33
CA LEU A 124 -10.25 0.20 4.07
C LEU A 124 -9.13 1.04 3.42
N LEU A 125 -9.06 2.34 3.72
CA LEU A 125 -8.02 3.24 3.22
C LEU A 125 -6.86 3.44 4.20
N GLN A 126 -6.96 2.94 5.44
CA GLN A 126 -5.97 3.18 6.49
C GLN A 126 -4.53 2.77 6.09
N PRO A 127 -4.29 1.61 5.43
CA PRO A 127 -2.94 1.23 5.00
C PRO A 127 -2.31 2.20 3.99
N LEU A 128 -3.12 3.03 3.33
CA LEU A 128 -2.67 3.99 2.33
C LEU A 128 -2.35 5.37 2.91
N ILE A 129 -2.81 5.68 4.12
CA ILE A 129 -2.69 7.03 4.70
C ILE A 129 -1.22 7.45 4.80
N ILE A 130 -0.34 6.59 5.31
CA ILE A 130 1.08 6.94 5.42
C ILE A 130 1.77 6.90 4.04
N PRO A 131 1.64 5.82 3.24
CA PRO A 131 2.26 5.74 1.91
C PRO A 131 1.88 6.89 0.95
N ILE A 132 0.67 7.43 1.03
CA ILE A 132 0.24 8.49 0.12
C ILE A 132 1.02 9.80 0.34
N TYR A 133 1.39 10.14 1.59
CA TYR A 133 2.22 11.32 1.86
C TYR A 133 3.61 11.18 1.23
N PHE A 134 4.25 10.02 1.38
CA PHE A 134 5.52 9.73 0.72
C PHE A 134 5.39 9.74 -0.80
N TYR A 135 4.29 9.21 -1.32
CA TYR A 135 3.99 9.20 -2.75
C TYR A 135 3.83 10.61 -3.33
N ILE A 136 3.13 11.50 -2.62
CA ILE A 136 3.01 12.92 -3.01
C ILE A 136 4.39 13.59 -3.03
N GLY A 137 5.22 13.33 -2.01
CA GLY A 137 6.61 13.81 -1.98
C GLY A 137 7.42 13.32 -3.20
N LEU A 138 7.28 12.04 -3.57
CA LEU A 138 7.91 11.46 -4.76
C LEU A 138 7.44 12.13 -6.06
N LEU A 139 6.15 12.42 -6.19
CA LEU A 139 5.59 13.13 -7.34
C LEU A 139 6.18 14.55 -7.45
N ILE A 140 6.23 15.29 -6.36
CA ILE A 140 6.79 16.65 -6.32
C ILE A 140 8.27 16.60 -6.74
N TYR A 141 9.05 15.67 -6.16
CA TYR A 141 10.46 15.47 -6.51
C TYR A 141 10.63 15.16 -8.01
N PHE A 142 9.82 14.24 -8.55
CA PHE A 142 9.86 13.88 -9.96
C PHE A 142 9.57 15.05 -10.89
N VAL A 143 8.58 15.89 -10.56
CA VAL A 143 8.23 17.08 -11.34
C VAL A 143 9.38 18.10 -11.28
N TRP A 144 9.95 18.34 -10.09
CA TRP A 144 11.07 19.28 -9.90
C TRP A 144 12.30 18.89 -10.72
N VAL A 145 12.76 17.64 -10.61
CA VAL A 145 13.89 17.11 -11.39
C VAL A 145 13.59 17.08 -12.90
N SER A 146 12.32 16.93 -13.27
CA SER A 146 11.91 16.95 -14.67
C SER A 146 11.93 18.35 -15.30
N LYS A 147 11.60 19.39 -14.52
CA LYS A 147 11.65 20.80 -14.96
C LYS A 147 13.09 21.32 -15.05
N ASN A 148 13.95 21.06 -14.04
CA ASN A 148 15.31 21.59 -14.01
C ASN A 148 16.22 21.13 -15.17
N LYS A 149 15.95 19.96 -15.79
CA LYS A 149 16.71 19.50 -16.97
C LYS A 149 16.21 20.03 -18.31
N ARG A 150 15.08 20.75 -18.35
CA ARG A 150 14.61 21.42 -19.58
C ARG A 150 15.18 22.85 -19.72
N GLY A 151 15.86 23.37 -18.69
CA GLY A 151 16.52 24.68 -18.71
C GLY A 151 18.04 24.63 -18.96
N THR A 152 18.57 23.48 -19.37
CA THR A 152 19.98 23.29 -19.77
C THR A 152 20.06 22.73 -21.19
N VAL A 153 19.44 23.44 -22.13
CA VAL A 153 19.73 23.34 -23.56
C VAL A 153 20.00 24.75 -24.05
#